data_AF-A0A3S5K3A4-F1
#
_entry.id   AF-A0A3S5K3A4-F1
#
_cell.length_a   1.000
_cell.length_b   1.000
_cell.length_c   1.000
_cell.angle_alpha   90.00
_cell.angle_beta   90.00
_cell.angle_gamma   90.00
#
_symmetry.space_group_name_H-M   'P 1'
#
loop_
_entity.id
_entity.type
_entity.pdbx_description
1 polymer ?
#
loop_
_entity_poly.entity_id
_entity_poly.type
_entity_poly.pdbx_seq_one_letter_code
_entity_poly.pdbx_strand_id
1 'polypeptide(L)'
;MIPFNPPPEPPDFDKQVRQPGNAWLLKNPDPKKGTKDYWSPFKSILADGFKNLCGYSVMYEPVGTVDHFLSRDNYRSLAYEWSNLRFASAWINSTKGTLDDQVLDHA
;
A
#
# COMPACT_ATOMS: atom_id res chain seq x y z
N MET A 1 15.04 7.14 6.25
CA MET A 1 14.71 5.71 6.10
C MET A 1 15.77 5.05 5.23
N ILE A 2 15.84 3.72 5.20
CA ILE A 2 16.61 3.02 4.15
C ILE A 2 15.90 3.30 2.82
N PRO A 3 16.61 3.62 1.73
CA PRO A 3 16.01 3.76 0.41
C PRO A 3 15.24 2.49 0.06
N PHE A 4 13.92 2.62 -0.11
CA PHE A 4 13.07 1.49 -0.46
C PHE A 4 12.96 1.39 -1.98
N ASN A 5 13.53 0.32 -2.54
CA ASN A 5 13.23 -0.07 -3.91
C ASN A 5 12.00 -0.97 -3.91
N PRO A 6 10.90 -0.57 -4.60
CA PRO A 6 9.71 -1.40 -4.70
C PRO A 6 10.04 -2.80 -5.24
N PRO A 7 9.49 -3.88 -4.67
CA PRO A 7 9.62 -5.19 -5.26
C PRO A 7 8.99 -5.19 -6.66
N PRO A 8 9.43 -6.08 -7.57
CA PRO A 8 8.79 -6.23 -8.87
C PRO A 8 7.28 -6.48 -8.72
N GLU A 9 6.49 -5.84 -9.57
CA GLU A 9 5.05 -6.06 -9.61
C GLU A 9 4.73 -7.51 -10.00
N PRO A 10 3.88 -8.22 -9.23
CA PRO A 10 3.47 -9.56 -9.58
C PRO A 10 2.63 -9.59 -10.88
N PRO A 11 2.77 -10.61 -11.74
CA PRO A 11 2.09 -10.64 -13.04
C PRO A 11 0.57 -10.50 -12.98
N ASP A 12 -0.05 -11.01 -11.91
CA ASP A 12 -1.50 -10.97 -11.75
C ASP A 12 -2.02 -9.71 -11.06
N PHE A 13 -1.14 -8.81 -10.58
CA PHE A 13 -1.54 -7.63 -9.81
C PHE A 13 -2.43 -6.70 -10.63
N ASP A 14 -2.08 -6.44 -11.89
CA ASP A 14 -2.89 -5.59 -12.77
C ASP A 14 -4.32 -6.11 -12.89
N LYS A 15 -4.46 -7.40 -13.21
CA LYS A 15 -5.74 -8.06 -13.45
C LYS A 15 -6.59 -8.20 -12.19
N GLN A 16 -5.97 -8.49 -11.04
CA GLN A 16 -6.69 -8.78 -9.79
C GLN A 16 -6.91 -7.56 -8.90
N VAL A 17 -6.09 -6.51 -9.05
CA VAL A 17 -6.11 -5.32 -8.17
C VAL A 17 -6.35 -4.04 -8.95
N ARG A 18 -5.44 -3.69 -9.87
CA ARG A 18 -5.46 -2.37 -10.55
C ARG A 18 -6.73 -2.18 -11.38
N GLN A 19 -7.02 -3.10 -12.29
CA GLN A 19 -8.19 -2.99 -13.16
C GLN A 19 -9.53 -3.00 -12.41
N PRO A 20 -9.82 -3.98 -11.53
CA PRO A 20 -11.08 -3.98 -10.78
C PRO A 20 -11.17 -2.83 -9.77
N GLY A 21 -10.05 -2.43 -9.17
CA GLY A 21 -9.97 -1.27 -8.27
C GLY A 21 -10.32 0.03 -8.98
N ASN A 22 -9.68 0.31 -10.12
CA ASN A 22 -9.97 1.51 -10.92
C ASN A 22 -11.39 1.49 -11.49
N ALA A 23 -11.90 0.33 -11.92
CA ALA A 23 -13.30 0.20 -12.31
C ALA A 23 -14.25 0.48 -11.14
N TRP A 24 -13.90 0.09 -9.92
CA TRP A 24 -14.66 0.39 -8.72
C TRP A 24 -14.65 1.89 -8.40
N LEU A 25 -13.51 2.58 -8.55
CA LEU A 25 -13.39 4.04 -8.37
C LEU A 25 -14.28 4.80 -9.36
N LEU A 26 -14.27 4.41 -10.63
CA LEU A 26 -15.12 5.00 -11.67
C LEU A 26 -16.61 4.86 -11.35
N LYS A 27 -17.02 3.71 -10.81
CA LYS A 27 -18.41 3.45 -10.38
C LYS A 27 -18.77 4.16 -9.07
N ASN A 28 -17.77 4.59 -8.29
CA ASN A 28 -17.95 5.19 -6.97
C ASN A 28 -17.15 6.49 -6.89
N PRO A 29 -17.56 7.56 -7.60
CA PRO A 29 -16.78 8.80 -7.65
C PRO A 29 -16.73 9.54 -6.31
N ASP A 30 -17.74 9.36 -5.44
CA ASP A 30 -17.78 9.97 -4.10
C ASP A 30 -16.61 9.48 -3.23
N PRO A 31 -15.68 10.38 -2.82
CA PRO A 31 -14.56 10.04 -1.95
C PRO A 31 -14.99 9.46 -0.60
N LYS A 32 -16.18 9.80 -0.09
CA LYS A 32 -16.69 9.29 1.20
C LYS A 32 -16.93 7.78 1.21
N LYS A 33 -17.07 7.16 0.04
CA LYS A 33 -17.16 5.70 -0.07
C LYS A 33 -15.80 5.00 0.16
N GLY A 34 -14.70 5.75 0.21
CA GLY A 34 -13.36 5.21 0.40
C GLY A 34 -12.91 4.37 -0.80
N THR A 35 -12.23 3.26 -0.53
CA THR A 35 -11.71 2.30 -1.52
C THR A 35 -12.06 0.89 -1.11
N LYS A 36 -12.31 0.02 -2.09
CA LYS A 36 -12.52 -1.41 -1.84
C LYS A 36 -11.19 -2.16 -1.81
N ASP A 37 -11.04 -3.06 -0.85
CA ASP A 37 -9.86 -3.91 -0.73
C ASP A 37 -9.82 -4.97 -1.83
N TYR A 38 -8.81 -4.85 -2.70
CA TYR A 38 -8.43 -5.86 -3.69
C TYR A 38 -6.96 -6.31 -3.50
N TRP A 39 -6.19 -5.63 -2.65
CA TRP A 39 -4.74 -5.81 -2.52
C TRP A 39 -4.36 -6.79 -1.41
N SER A 40 -5.21 -7.03 -0.41
CA SER A 40 -4.91 -7.95 0.70
C SER A 40 -4.40 -9.35 0.29
N PRO A 41 -4.87 -9.98 -0.81
CA PRO A 41 -4.30 -11.23 -1.29
C PRO A 41 -2.80 -11.17 -1.64
N PHE A 42 -2.28 -9.99 -1.97
CA PHE A 42 -0.87 -9.77 -2.34
C PHE A 42 0.03 -9.43 -1.12
N LYS A 43 -0.52 -9.45 0.09
CA LYS A 43 0.21 -9.12 1.32
C LYS A 43 1.45 -9.99 1.53
N SER A 44 1.38 -11.30 1.24
CA SER A 44 2.53 -12.19 1.36
C SER A 44 3.65 -11.81 0.39
N ILE A 45 3.31 -11.40 -0.83
CA ILE A 45 4.30 -10.99 -1.83
C ILE A 45 4.95 -9.67 -1.43
N LEU A 46 4.19 -8.74 -0.83
CA LEU A 46 4.77 -7.55 -0.19
C LEU A 46 5.68 -7.96 0.97
N ALA A 47 5.26 -8.83 1.88
CA ALA A 47 6.09 -9.30 2.99
C ALA A 47 7.42 -9.88 2.48
N ASP A 48 7.39 -10.73 1.45
CA ASP A 48 8.60 -11.29 0.83
C ASP A 48 9.49 -10.20 0.20
N GLY A 49 8.90 -9.26 -0.54
CA GLY A 49 9.61 -8.13 -1.13
C GLY A 49 10.28 -7.21 -0.10
N PHE A 50 9.65 -7.06 1.06
CA PHE A 50 10.18 -6.33 2.22
C PHE A 50 11.05 -7.19 3.14
N LYS A 51 11.31 -8.46 2.81
CA LYS A 51 12.07 -9.41 3.63
C LYS A 51 11.50 -9.57 5.05
N ASN A 52 10.18 -9.50 5.17
CA ASN A 52 9.43 -9.48 6.43
C ASN A 52 9.85 -8.35 7.37
N LEU A 53 10.38 -7.24 6.84
CA LEU A 53 10.66 -6.02 7.60
C LEU A 53 9.54 -5.02 7.36
N CYS A 54 9.12 -4.31 8.41
CA CYS A 54 8.23 -3.17 8.25
C CYS A 54 8.89 -2.09 7.38
N GLY A 55 8.19 -1.62 6.36
CA GLY A 55 8.67 -0.64 5.40
C GLY A 55 9.04 0.72 5.98
N TYR A 56 8.61 1.01 7.22
CA TYR A 56 8.88 2.28 7.90
C TYR A 56 9.97 2.17 8.96
N SER A 57 9.91 1.14 9.81
CA SER A 57 10.82 0.98 10.94
C SER A 57 12.01 0.09 10.63
N VAL A 58 11.97 -0.69 9.54
CA VAL A 58 12.98 -1.70 9.20
C VAL A 58 13.12 -2.77 10.29
N MET A 59 12.11 -2.92 11.15
CA MET A 59 12.05 -3.98 12.16
C MET A 59 11.33 -5.19 11.60
N TYR A 60 11.70 -6.39 12.06
CA TYR A 60 10.99 -7.62 11.70
C TYR A 60 9.51 -7.53 12.07
N GLU A 61 8.65 -7.89 11.13
CA GLU A 61 7.20 -7.81 11.24
C GLU A 61 6.56 -9.14 10.79
N PRO A 62 6.15 -10.01 11.73
CA PRO A 62 5.60 -11.33 11.39
C PRO A 62 4.13 -11.29 10.94
N VAL A 63 3.38 -10.23 11.28
CA VAL A 63 1.92 -10.16 11.09
C VAL A 63 1.47 -8.84 10.47
N GLY A 64 2.35 -8.24 9.64
CA GLY A 64 2.13 -6.93 9.05
C GLY A 64 0.87 -6.83 8.19
N THR A 65 0.61 -5.59 7.80
CA THR A 65 -0.53 -5.13 7.02
C THR A 65 -0.06 -4.50 5.72
N VAL A 66 -0.97 -4.34 4.76
CA VAL A 66 -0.72 -3.53 3.57
C VAL A 66 -1.05 -2.08 3.90
N ASP A 67 -0.07 -1.21 3.73
CA ASP A 67 -0.21 0.22 3.89
C ASP A 67 -0.10 0.94 2.52
N HIS A 68 -0.79 2.06 2.40
CA HIS A 68 -0.67 2.98 1.27
C HIS A 68 0.31 4.10 1.63
N PHE A 69 1.47 4.11 0.97
CA PHE A 69 2.53 5.09 1.21
C PHE A 69 1.98 6.53 1.07
N LEU A 70 1.31 6.81 -0.04
CA LEU A 70 0.41 7.94 -0.19
C LEU A 70 -1.00 7.48 0.16
N SER A 71 -1.55 8.03 1.23
CA SER A 71 -2.82 7.63 1.80
C SER A 71 -3.91 7.65 0.74
N ARG A 72 -4.70 6.57 0.69
CA ARG A 72 -5.86 6.44 -0.18
C ARG A 72 -6.95 7.49 0.06
N ASP A 73 -6.91 8.20 1.18
CA ASP A 73 -7.88 9.27 1.49
C ASP A 73 -7.51 10.57 0.77
N ASN A 74 -6.21 10.87 0.68
CA ASN A 74 -5.68 12.04 -0.03
C ASN A 74 -5.40 11.74 -1.52
N TYR A 75 -4.89 10.52 -1.80
CA TYR A 75 -4.40 10.07 -3.10
C TYR A 75 -5.18 8.84 -3.59
N ARG A 76 -6.51 8.98 -3.62
CA ARG A 76 -7.44 7.90 -3.94
C ARG A 76 -7.18 7.21 -5.29
N SER A 77 -6.69 7.96 -6.29
CA SER A 77 -6.32 7.42 -7.61
C SER A 77 -5.12 6.48 -7.57
N LEU A 78 -4.29 6.55 -6.52
CA LEU A 78 -3.10 5.71 -6.35
C LEU A 78 -3.34 4.50 -5.44
N ALA A 79 -4.58 4.29 -4.97
CA ALA A 79 -4.90 3.22 -4.04
C ALA A 79 -4.68 1.80 -4.59
N TYR A 80 -4.63 1.66 -5.92
CA TYR A 80 -4.47 0.38 -6.60
C TYR A 80 -3.15 0.28 -7.38
N GLU A 81 -2.19 1.15 -7.08
CA GLU A 81 -0.86 1.10 -7.68
C GLU A 81 0.12 0.35 -6.79
N TRP A 82 0.80 -0.66 -7.36
CA TRP A 82 1.76 -1.50 -6.63
C TRP A 82 2.86 -0.69 -5.97
N SER A 83 3.38 0.31 -6.69
CA SER A 83 4.42 1.23 -6.21
C SER A 83 4.00 2.04 -4.99
N ASN A 84 2.69 2.15 -4.72
CA ASN A 84 2.13 2.86 -3.57
C ASN A 84 1.86 1.93 -2.36
N LEU A 85 2.05 0.62 -2.50
CA LEU A 85 1.83 -0.34 -1.41
C LEU A 85 3.11 -0.61 -0.62
N ARG A 86 2.98 -0.80 0.69
CA ARG A 86 4.05 -1.14 1.63
C ARG A 86 3.63 -2.28 2.55
N PHE A 87 4.56 -3.12 2.97
CA PHE A 87 4.34 -4.03 4.10
C PHE A 87 4.69 -3.30 5.40
N ALA A 88 3.73 -3.13 6.31
CA ALA A 88 3.92 -2.30 7.50
C ALA A 88 3.31 -2.91 8.76
N SER A 89 3.95 -2.65 9.90
CA SER A 89 3.39 -2.93 11.22
C SER A 89 2.06 -2.22 11.40
N ALA A 90 1.05 -2.93 11.92
CA ALA A 90 -0.31 -2.41 12.05
C ALA A 90 -0.38 -1.10 12.86
N TRP A 91 0.40 -0.99 13.94
CA TRP A 91 0.43 0.21 14.79
C TRP A 91 1.10 1.41 14.10
N ILE A 92 2.10 1.19 13.24
CA ILE A 92 2.72 2.27 12.46
C ILE A 92 1.75 2.74 11.39
N ASN A 93 1.13 1.80 10.65
CA ASN A 93 0.10 2.09 9.65
C ASN A 93 -1.03 2.95 10.27
N SER A 94 -1.57 2.54 11.42
CA SER A 94 -2.61 3.31 12.11
C SER A 94 -2.17 4.70 12.57
N THR A 95 -0.88 4.88 12.87
CA THR A 95 -0.33 6.16 13.34
C THR A 95 0.02 7.10 12.18
N LYS A 96 0.46 6.56 11.03
CA LYS A 96 0.73 7.33 9.80
C LYS A 96 -0.50 8.11 9.36
N GLY A 97 -1.64 7.43 9.28
CA GLY A 97 -2.89 8.02 8.79
C GLY A 97 -2.70 8.73 7.44
N THR A 98 -2.96 10.03 7.41
CA THR A 98 -2.87 10.91 6.23
C THR A 98 -1.66 11.84 6.24
N LEU A 99 -0.65 11.58 7.07
CA LEU A 99 0.56 12.40 7.20
C LEU A 99 1.57 12.15 6.06
N ASP A 100 1.09 12.17 4.81
CA ASP A 100 1.84 11.73 3.63
C ASP A 100 3.15 12.52 3.43
N ASP A 101 3.15 13.83 3.70
CA ASP A 101 4.31 14.71 3.51
C ASP A 101 5.34 14.66 4.66
N GLN A 102 5.04 13.94 5.75
CA GLN A 102 5.93 13.81 6.91
C GLN A 102 6.65 12.46 6.94
N VAL A 103 6.34 11.57 5.99
CA VAL A 103 7.02 10.29 5.84
C VAL A 103 8.31 10.50 5.05
N LEU A 104 9.46 10.35 5.72
CA LEU A 104 10.78 10.51 5.12
C LEU A 104 11.21 9.26 4.30
N ASP A 105 10.56 9.05 3.15
CA ASP A 105 10.94 8.07 2.12
C ASP A 105 11.22 8.83 0.82
N HIS A 106 12.49 9.18 0.59
CA HIS A 106 12.94 9.72 -0.69
C HIS A 106 13.47 8.53 -1.52
N ALA A 107 12.66 8.05 -2.46
CA ALA A 107 13.11 7.17 -3.53
C ALA A 107 13.62 8.01 -4.72
#